data_AF-A0A9X2LKT4-F1
#
_entry.id   AF-A0A9X2LKT4-F1
#
_cell.length_a   1.000
_cell.length_b   1.000
_cell.length_c   1.000
_cell.angle_alpha   90.00
_cell.angle_beta   90.00
_cell.angle_gamma   90.00
#
_symmetry.space_group_name_H-M   'P 1'
#
loop_
_entity.id
_entity.type
_entity.pdbx_description
1 polymer ?
#
loop_
_entity_poly.entity_id
_entity_poly.type
_entity_poly.pdbx_seq_one_letter_code
_entity_poly.pdbx_strand_id
1 'polypeptide(L)'
;MPDASELISRDQRAGVTKTVMDSNPGMAEAMAERIVDEAMKFVVAGARFPGVALAPSRVVDEGWHALIVHTRLYAELCEGNGGFVHHSPGYDPTHYDPEILNRTRAMIEEAGFSVDAELWHGPSDERVPVAANCQHAPECAIRPMPKPEPPVS
;
A
#
# COMPACT_ATOMS: atom_id res chain seq x y z
N MET A 1 3.60 -5.09 19.58
CA MET A 1 3.16 -4.51 18.29
C MET A 1 2.21 -5.51 17.66
N PRO A 2 0.99 -5.11 17.24
CA PRO A 2 0.10 -5.98 16.47
C PRO A 2 0.80 -6.58 15.24
N ASP A 3 0.51 -7.84 14.97
CA ASP A 3 0.96 -8.54 13.77
C ASP A 3 -0.01 -8.19 12.61
N ALA A 4 0.54 -7.70 11.49
CA ALA A 4 -0.28 -7.33 10.34
C ALA A 4 -0.98 -8.55 9.70
N SER A 5 -0.42 -9.76 9.87
CA SER A 5 -1.03 -10.99 9.35
C SER A 5 -2.35 -11.34 10.04
N GLU A 6 -2.66 -10.72 11.18
CA GLU A 6 -3.91 -10.88 11.92
C GLU A 6 -5.02 -9.89 11.48
N LEU A 7 -4.72 -8.95 10.57
CA LEU A 7 -5.70 -7.97 10.06
C LEU A 7 -6.79 -8.61 9.19
N ILE A 8 -6.50 -9.76 8.59
CA ILE A 8 -7.41 -10.55 7.77
C ILE A 8 -7.20 -12.04 8.10
N SER A 9 -8.16 -12.89 7.72
CA SER A 9 -8.00 -14.33 7.91
C SER A 9 -6.85 -14.90 7.06
N ARG A 10 -6.31 -16.06 7.48
CA ARG A 10 -5.26 -16.76 6.74
C ARG A 10 -5.64 -17.03 5.28
N ASP A 11 -6.88 -17.45 5.02
CA ASP A 11 -7.35 -17.76 3.67
C ASP A 11 -7.46 -16.50 2.81
N GLN A 12 -7.92 -15.40 3.40
CA GLN A 12 -7.93 -14.08 2.75
C GLN A 12 -6.51 -13.65 2.38
N ARG A 13 -5.56 -13.76 3.34
CA ARG A 13 -4.15 -13.43 3.09
C ARG A 13 -3.57 -14.27 1.97
N ALA A 14 -3.76 -15.59 2.00
CA ALA A 14 -3.30 -16.49 0.94
C ALA A 14 -3.89 -16.14 -0.43
N GLY A 15 -5.18 -15.73 -0.47
CA GLY A 15 -5.83 -15.26 -1.70
C GLY A 15 -5.19 -14.01 -2.29
N VAL A 16 -4.88 -13.01 -1.46
CA VAL A 16 -4.21 -11.78 -1.90
C VAL A 16 -2.76 -12.06 -2.30
N THR A 17 -2.03 -12.88 -1.54
CA THR A 17 -0.66 -13.30 -1.87
C THR A 17 -0.61 -14.00 -3.22
N LYS A 18 -1.57 -14.89 -3.52
CA LYS A 18 -1.69 -15.52 -4.83
C LYS A 18 -1.88 -14.48 -5.94
N THR A 19 -2.71 -13.46 -5.72
CA THR A 19 -2.89 -12.37 -6.70
C THR A 19 -1.59 -11.62 -6.98
N VAL A 20 -0.79 -11.33 -5.94
CA VAL A 20 0.56 -10.73 -6.14
C VAL A 20 1.44 -11.65 -6.99
N MET A 21 1.48 -12.96 -6.69
CA MET A 21 2.30 -13.91 -7.45
C MET A 21 1.84 -14.08 -8.90
N ASP A 22 0.53 -14.11 -9.14
CA ASP A 22 -0.05 -14.24 -10.49
C ASP A 22 0.31 -13.02 -11.37
N SER A 23 0.38 -11.83 -10.78
CA SER A 23 0.86 -10.59 -11.44
C SER A 23 2.38 -10.55 -11.61
N ASN A 24 3.13 -11.31 -10.82
CA ASN A 24 4.60 -11.28 -10.78
C ASN A 24 5.22 -12.68 -10.94
N PRO A 25 5.22 -13.25 -12.17
CA PRO A 25 5.72 -14.60 -12.40
C PRO A 25 7.16 -14.81 -11.91
N GLY A 26 7.35 -15.82 -11.08
CA GLY A 26 8.66 -16.18 -10.51
C GLY A 26 8.98 -15.50 -9.17
N MET A 27 8.10 -14.64 -8.64
CA MET A 27 8.24 -14.11 -7.29
C MET A 27 8.09 -15.22 -6.24
N ALA A 28 9.00 -15.23 -5.25
CA ALA A 28 8.91 -16.14 -4.13
C ALA A 28 7.70 -15.81 -3.24
N GLU A 29 6.96 -16.82 -2.79
CA GLU A 29 5.78 -16.66 -1.93
C GLU A 29 6.09 -15.82 -0.67
N ALA A 30 7.21 -16.08 0.00
CA ALA A 30 7.64 -15.32 1.17
C ALA A 30 7.84 -13.81 0.89
N MET A 31 8.22 -13.42 -0.33
CA MET A 31 8.31 -12.01 -0.72
C MET A 31 6.91 -11.44 -0.96
N ALA A 32 6.06 -12.17 -1.68
CA ALA A 32 4.67 -11.76 -1.92
C ALA A 32 3.89 -11.59 -0.61
N GLU A 33 4.11 -12.45 0.37
CA GLU A 33 3.57 -12.33 1.72
C GLU A 33 4.00 -11.02 2.42
N ARG A 34 5.29 -10.69 2.40
CA ARG A 34 5.80 -9.43 2.97
C ARG A 34 5.18 -8.20 2.27
N ILE A 35 5.04 -8.26 0.94
CA ILE A 35 4.39 -7.20 0.14
C ILE A 35 2.93 -7.01 0.58
N VAL A 36 2.17 -8.10 0.77
CA VAL A 36 0.79 -8.04 1.24
C VAL A 36 0.70 -7.47 2.65
N ASP A 37 1.61 -7.88 3.56
CA ASP A 37 1.62 -7.40 4.94
C ASP A 37 1.91 -5.88 5.01
N GLU A 38 2.88 -5.37 4.24
CA GLU A 38 3.13 -3.92 4.17
C GLU A 38 1.99 -3.14 3.50
N ALA A 39 1.33 -3.72 2.50
CA ALA A 39 0.17 -3.10 1.86
C ALA A 39 -1.02 -2.96 2.81
N MET A 40 -1.29 -3.98 3.65
CA MET A 40 -2.31 -3.87 4.69
C MET A 40 -1.98 -2.78 5.71
N LYS A 41 -0.71 -2.69 6.15
CA LYS A 41 -0.25 -1.63 7.05
C LYS A 41 -0.45 -0.24 6.44
N PHE A 42 -0.14 -0.08 5.16
CA PHE A 42 -0.39 1.16 4.42
C PHE A 42 -1.88 1.53 4.41
N VAL A 43 -2.76 0.57 4.08
CA VAL A 43 -4.22 0.81 4.06
C VAL A 43 -4.74 1.20 5.44
N VAL A 44 -4.27 0.54 6.51
CA VAL A 44 -4.65 0.90 7.88
C VAL A 44 -4.18 2.31 8.24
N ALA A 45 -2.95 2.69 7.89
CA ALA A 45 -2.44 4.04 8.12
C ALA A 45 -3.26 5.09 7.34
N GLY A 46 -3.57 4.82 6.08
CA GLY A 46 -4.45 5.68 5.27
C GLY A 46 -5.84 5.83 5.91
N ALA A 47 -6.47 4.74 6.33
CA ALA A 47 -7.79 4.77 6.94
C ALA A 47 -7.83 5.52 8.29
N ARG A 48 -6.79 5.36 9.13
CA ARG A 48 -6.73 5.97 10.47
C ARG A 48 -6.30 7.43 10.47
N PHE A 49 -5.53 7.85 9.48
CA PHE A 49 -4.96 9.21 9.41
C PHE A 49 -5.40 9.96 8.13
N PRO A 50 -6.71 10.16 7.92
CA PRO A 50 -7.26 10.72 6.66
C PRO A 50 -6.81 12.17 6.36
N GLY A 51 -6.30 12.89 7.37
CA GLY A 51 -5.75 14.24 7.20
C GLY A 51 -4.29 14.28 6.74
N VAL A 52 -3.62 13.14 6.61
CA VAL A 52 -2.20 13.05 6.27
C VAL A 52 -2.04 12.53 4.85
N ALA A 53 -1.29 13.26 4.02
CA ALA A 53 -0.98 12.84 2.65
C ALA A 53 0.05 11.70 2.68
N LEU A 54 -0.38 10.49 2.30
CA LEU A 54 0.41 9.26 2.31
C LEU A 54 0.51 8.65 0.90
N ALA A 55 1.60 7.92 0.67
CA ALA A 55 1.77 7.13 -0.55
C ALA A 55 2.65 5.89 -0.29
N PRO A 56 2.37 4.76 -0.93
CA PRO A 56 3.19 3.56 -0.83
C PRO A 56 4.47 3.69 -1.68
N SER A 57 5.46 2.84 -1.42
CA SER A 57 6.52 2.58 -2.40
C SER A 57 5.96 1.80 -3.60
N ARG A 58 6.69 1.76 -4.72
CA ARG A 58 6.32 0.95 -5.90
C ARG A 58 6.05 -0.52 -5.54
N VAL A 59 6.85 -1.08 -4.64
CA VAL A 59 6.75 -2.48 -4.21
C VAL A 59 5.51 -2.72 -3.34
N VAL A 60 5.21 -1.81 -2.41
CA VAL A 60 4.02 -1.92 -1.54
C VAL A 60 2.74 -1.64 -2.31
N ASP A 61 2.80 -0.78 -3.33
CA ASP A 61 1.68 -0.48 -4.22
C ASP A 61 1.19 -1.71 -5.00
N GLU A 62 2.09 -2.63 -5.37
CA GLU A 62 1.72 -3.95 -5.94
C GLU A 62 0.79 -4.74 -5.01
N GLY A 63 1.12 -4.80 -3.71
CA GLY A 63 0.28 -5.45 -2.71
C GLY A 63 -1.06 -4.73 -2.54
N TRP A 64 -1.07 -3.40 -2.64
CA TRP A 64 -2.31 -2.63 -2.55
C TRP A 64 -3.22 -2.83 -3.75
N HIS A 65 -2.66 -2.89 -4.97
CA HIS A 65 -3.40 -3.32 -6.17
C HIS A 65 -4.03 -4.70 -5.98
N ALA A 66 -3.27 -5.65 -5.44
CA ALA A 66 -3.80 -6.97 -5.13
C ALA A 66 -4.96 -6.87 -4.12
N LEU A 67 -4.85 -6.08 -3.04
CA LEU A 67 -5.96 -5.88 -2.09
C LEU A 67 -7.22 -5.33 -2.77
N ILE A 68 -7.10 -4.30 -3.63
CA ILE A 68 -8.23 -3.62 -4.27
C ILE A 68 -9.12 -4.59 -5.07
N VAL A 69 -8.54 -5.58 -5.75
CA VAL A 69 -9.33 -6.54 -6.54
C VAL A 69 -10.07 -7.57 -5.67
N HIS A 70 -9.67 -7.74 -4.41
CA HIS A 70 -10.44 -8.46 -3.38
C HIS A 70 -11.44 -7.51 -2.71
N THR A 71 -12.34 -6.94 -3.52
CA THR A 71 -13.15 -5.75 -3.17
C THR A 71 -13.88 -5.82 -1.83
N ARG A 72 -14.48 -6.97 -1.47
CA ARG A 72 -15.15 -7.15 -0.18
C ARG A 72 -14.17 -7.07 0.99
N LEU A 73 -13.07 -7.82 0.93
CA LEU A 73 -12.01 -7.80 1.93
C LEU A 73 -11.46 -6.38 2.07
N TYR A 74 -11.20 -5.73 0.95
CA TYR A 74 -10.64 -4.38 0.94
C TYR A 74 -11.56 -3.36 1.59
N ALA A 75 -12.86 -3.40 1.30
CA ALA A 75 -13.86 -2.54 1.93
C ALA A 75 -13.93 -2.78 3.45
N GLU A 76 -13.98 -4.04 3.89
CA GLU A 76 -14.00 -4.42 5.31
C GLU A 76 -12.74 -3.95 6.04
N LEU A 77 -11.56 -4.13 5.43
CA LEU A 77 -10.28 -3.69 5.99
C LEU A 77 -10.25 -2.17 6.19
N CYS A 78 -10.71 -1.40 5.21
CA CYS A 78 -10.76 0.05 5.28
C CYS A 78 -11.78 0.55 6.31
N GLU A 79 -13.02 0.07 6.23
CA GLU A 79 -14.12 0.50 7.11
C GLU A 79 -13.85 0.14 8.56
N GLY A 80 -13.25 -1.03 8.82
CA GLY A 80 -12.83 -1.45 10.15
C GLY A 80 -11.72 -0.59 10.77
N ASN A 81 -11.06 0.26 9.98
CA ASN A 81 -9.95 1.11 10.43
C ASN A 81 -10.19 2.61 10.27
N GLY A 82 -11.39 3.04 9.83
CA GLY A 82 -11.79 4.45 9.85
C GLY A 82 -12.55 4.91 8.61
N GLY A 83 -12.21 4.39 7.43
CA GLY A 83 -12.85 4.82 6.19
C GLY A 83 -12.17 4.27 4.94
N PHE A 84 -12.90 4.29 3.82
CA PHE A 84 -12.41 3.79 2.53
C PHE A 84 -11.20 4.58 2.04
N VAL A 85 -10.11 3.89 1.71
CA VAL A 85 -8.92 4.50 1.12
C VAL A 85 -9.09 4.47 -0.39
N HIS A 86 -9.27 5.63 -1.04
CA HIS A 86 -9.44 5.68 -2.48
C HIS A 86 -8.10 5.58 -3.21
N HIS A 87 -8.03 4.77 -4.26
CA HIS A 87 -6.87 4.70 -5.14
C HIS A 87 -7.15 5.40 -6.46
N SER A 88 -6.24 6.30 -6.85
CA SER A 88 -6.21 6.94 -8.16
C SER A 88 -4.85 6.62 -8.80
N PRO A 89 -4.78 5.76 -9.83
CA PRO A 89 -3.51 5.41 -10.45
C PRO A 89 -2.82 6.64 -11.04
N GLY A 90 -1.53 6.80 -10.75
CA GLY A 90 -0.68 7.85 -11.27
C GLY A 90 0.75 7.36 -11.48
N TYR A 91 1.41 7.87 -12.52
CA TYR A 91 2.84 7.69 -12.75
C TYR A 91 3.41 9.02 -13.21
N ASP A 92 4.07 9.74 -12.30
CA ASP A 92 4.91 10.88 -12.65
C ASP A 92 6.36 10.63 -12.18
N PRO A 93 7.27 10.27 -13.09
CA PRO A 93 8.66 10.01 -12.75
C PRO A 93 9.43 11.27 -12.32
N THR A 94 8.89 12.46 -12.57
CA THR A 94 9.55 13.74 -12.31
C THR A 94 9.19 14.36 -10.95
N HIS A 95 8.14 13.87 -10.29
CA HIS A 95 7.65 14.41 -9.02
C HIS A 95 7.73 13.42 -7.84
N TYR A 96 8.78 12.60 -7.77
CA TYR A 96 9.01 11.77 -6.59
C TYR A 96 9.41 12.61 -5.37
N ASP A 97 8.57 12.60 -4.32
CA ASP A 97 8.87 13.19 -3.02
C ASP A 97 9.35 12.11 -2.04
N PRO A 98 10.67 11.99 -1.76
CA PRO A 98 11.18 11.01 -0.81
C PRO A 98 10.66 11.22 0.62
N GLU A 99 10.20 12.42 0.99
CA GLU A 99 9.64 12.67 2.32
C GLU A 99 8.28 11.99 2.51
N ILE A 100 7.52 11.70 1.44
CA ILE A 100 6.24 11.02 1.55
C ILE A 100 6.38 9.58 2.06
N LEU A 101 7.46 8.88 1.68
CA LEU A 101 7.75 7.53 2.19
C LEU A 101 8.16 7.59 3.66
N ASN A 102 8.94 8.59 4.07
CA ASN A 102 9.26 8.81 5.49
C ASN A 102 7.98 9.03 6.31
N ARG A 103 7.10 9.91 5.83
CA ARG A 103 5.81 10.20 6.48
C ARG A 103 4.91 8.98 6.56
N THR A 104 4.85 8.19 5.49
CA THR A 104 4.04 6.97 5.44
C THR A 104 4.55 5.93 6.43
N ARG A 105 5.87 5.72 6.51
CA ARG A 105 6.48 4.84 7.52
C ARG A 105 6.16 5.30 8.94
N ALA A 106 6.27 6.60 9.22
CA ALA A 106 5.92 7.16 10.53
C ALA A 106 4.44 6.94 10.90
N MET A 107 3.51 7.04 9.94
CA MET A 107 2.08 6.76 10.20
C MET A 107 1.80 5.26 10.37
N ILE A 108 2.55 4.38 9.73
CA ILE A 108 2.48 2.93 9.99
C ILE A 108 2.95 2.61 11.42
N GLU A 109 4.02 3.26 11.87
CA GLU A 109 4.53 3.14 13.24
C GLU A 109 3.53 3.70 14.27
N GLU A 110 2.93 4.87 13.99
CA GLU A 110 1.87 5.46 14.81
C GLU A 110 0.62 4.58 14.88
N ALA A 111 0.31 3.83 13.81
CA ALA A 111 -0.75 2.82 13.80
C ALA A 111 -0.40 1.56 14.64
N GLY A 112 0.84 1.46 15.13
CA GLY A 112 1.32 0.41 16.04
C GLY A 112 2.09 -0.73 15.36
N PHE A 113 2.37 -0.64 14.06
CA PHE A 113 3.06 -1.69 13.31
C PHE A 113 4.55 -1.40 13.17
N SER A 114 5.36 -2.45 13.03
CA SER A 114 6.72 -2.31 12.52
C SER A 114 6.73 -2.23 11.00
N VAL A 115 7.66 -1.46 10.44
CA VAL A 115 7.86 -1.29 9.00
C VAL A 115 8.95 -2.25 8.50
N ASP A 116 8.69 -2.92 7.38
CA ASP A 116 9.71 -3.68 6.67
C ASP A 116 10.53 -2.76 5.74
N ALA A 117 11.61 -2.19 6.25
CA ALA A 117 12.37 -1.16 5.55
C ALA A 117 12.92 -1.56 4.17
N GLU A 118 13.05 -2.86 3.87
CA GLU A 118 13.49 -3.35 2.55
C GLU A 118 12.45 -3.12 1.45
N LEU A 119 11.18 -2.97 1.81
CA LEU A 119 10.09 -2.76 0.84
C LEU A 119 9.74 -1.28 0.64
N TRP A 120 10.28 -0.37 1.46
CA TRP A 120 9.99 1.07 1.42
C TRP A 120 11.13 1.89 0.79
N HIS A 121 11.57 1.46 -0.39
CA HIS A 121 12.60 2.15 -1.17
C HIS A 121 12.00 3.02 -2.27
N GLY A 122 12.82 3.93 -2.79
CA GLY A 122 12.44 4.81 -3.88
C GLY A 122 12.21 4.07 -5.21
N PRO A 123 11.59 4.74 -6.20
CA PRO A 123 11.11 4.11 -7.43
C PRO A 123 12.21 3.57 -8.34
N SER A 124 13.43 4.11 -8.25
CA SER A 124 14.62 3.61 -8.97
C SER A 124 15.24 2.35 -8.34
N ASP A 125 14.68 1.86 -7.23
CA ASP A 125 15.12 0.62 -6.60
C ASP A 125 14.43 -0.59 -7.24
N GLU A 126 15.20 -1.33 -8.04
CA GLU A 126 14.75 -2.52 -8.75
C GLU A 126 15.12 -3.83 -8.03
N ARG A 127 15.60 -3.76 -6.78
CA ARG A 127 15.97 -4.97 -6.00
C ARG A 127 14.82 -5.94 -5.81
N VAL A 128 13.58 -5.42 -5.78
CA VAL A 128 12.35 -6.21 -5.84
C VAL A 128 11.62 -5.85 -7.13
N PRO A 129 11.74 -6.66 -8.19
CA PRO A 129 10.99 -6.43 -9.42
C PRO A 129 9.51 -6.70 -9.15
N VAL A 130 8.66 -5.73 -9.50
CA VAL A 130 7.20 -5.87 -9.45
C VAL A 130 6.57 -5.29 -10.71
N ALA A 131 5.41 -5.79 -11.10
CA ALA A 131 4.69 -5.41 -12.31
C ALA A 131 4.03 -4.02 -12.22
N ALA A 132 3.70 -3.56 -11.00
CA ALA A 132 3.23 -2.21 -10.73
C ALA A 132 4.25 -1.18 -11.22
N ASN A 133 3.79 -0.35 -12.16
CA ASN A 133 4.52 0.77 -12.73
C ASN A 133 4.01 2.13 -12.19
N CYS A 134 3.35 2.17 -11.04
CA CYS A 134 2.89 3.42 -10.44
C CYS A 134 4.01 4.10 -9.64
N GLN A 135 4.07 5.42 -9.73
CA GLN A 135 5.05 6.26 -9.03
C GLN A 135 4.31 7.46 -8.47
N HIS A 136 4.19 7.49 -7.14
CA HIS A 136 3.39 8.46 -6.43
C HIS A 136 4.18 9.74 -6.16
N ALA A 137 3.68 10.84 -6.71
CA ALA A 137 4.10 12.21 -6.43
C ALA A 137 3.23 12.86 -5.34
N PRO A 138 3.60 14.01 -4.75
CA PRO A 138 2.75 14.77 -3.82
C PRO A 138 1.36 15.08 -4.37
N GLU A 139 1.23 15.37 -5.68
CA GLU A 139 -0.07 15.56 -6.34
C GLU A 139 -0.87 14.27 -6.59
N CYS A 140 -0.23 13.09 -6.46
CA CYS A 140 -0.88 11.78 -6.45
C CYS A 140 -1.09 11.22 -5.03
N ALA A 141 -0.74 11.99 -3.99
CA ALA A 141 -0.90 11.54 -2.62
C ALA A 141 -2.37 11.25 -2.33
N ILE A 142 -2.65 10.07 -1.78
CA ILE A 142 -3.99 9.75 -1.33
C ILE A 142 -4.24 10.59 -0.09
N ARG A 143 -5.12 11.58 -0.26
CA ARG A 143 -5.88 12.14 0.85
C ARG A 143 -7.17 11.33 0.92
N PRO A 144 -7.40 10.53 1.99
CA PRO A 144 -8.69 9.90 2.24
C PRO A 144 -9.70 10.99 2.59
N MET A 145 -10.14 11.73 1.58
CA MET A 145 -11.22 12.69 1.69
C MET A 145 -12.53 11.93 1.44
N PRO A 146 -13.64 12.34 2.08
CA PRO A 146 -14.94 11.69 1.92
C PRO A 146 -15.49 11.71 0.48
N LYS A 147 -14.78 12.32 -0.47
CA LYS A 147 -15.10 12.36 -1.89
C LYS A 147 -13.80 12.27 -2.72
N PRO A 148 -13.76 11.47 -3.81
CA PRO A 148 -12.62 11.42 -4.71
C PRO A 148 -12.36 12.80 -5.35
N GLU A 149 -11.12 13.28 -5.29
CA GLU A 149 -10.67 14.43 -6.08
C GLU A 149 -9.77 13.92 -7.22
N PRO A 150 -9.88 14.51 -8.44
CA PRO A 150 -8.96 14.20 -9.52
C PRO A 150 -7.52 14.61 -9.15
N PRO A 151 -6.49 13.92 -9.66
CA PRO A 151 -5.10 14.33 -9.44
C PRO A 151 -4.91 15.78 -9.89
N VAL A 152 -4.13 16.54 -9.12
CA VAL A 152 -3.88 17.96 -9.40
C VAL A 152 -3.12 18.06 -10.72
N SER A 153 -3.72 18.72 -11.71
CA SER A 153 -3.16 18.94 -13.05
C SER A 153 -2.02 19.94 -13.07
#